data_AF-A0A7V0WV60-F1
#
_entry.id   AF-A0A7V0WV60-F1
#
_cell.length_a   1.000
_cell.length_b   1.000
_cell.length_c   1.000
_cell.angle_alpha   90.00
_cell.angle_beta   90.00
_cell.angle_gamma   90.00
#
_symmetry.space_group_name_H-M   'P 1'
#
loop_
_entity.id
_entity.type
_entity.pdbx_description
1 polymer ?
#
loop_
_entity_poly.entity_id
_entity_poly.type
_entity_poly.pdbx_seq_one_letter_code
_entity_poly.pdbx_strand_id
1 'polypeptide(L)'
;LDTTNFAWISYETPSTTQGILIYEYPYTDANTFSAEYLIEQRNSFTHKYVAGPTPNSYMSTETIIPPRFTPLMYKGRYFGQLRGLWTVIGHPMGGPFISLTTIDEKNNRVITIEGFVFAPRLDKRNYVRQLEALMLSFELLENEIEE
;
A
#
# COMPACT_ATOMS: atom_id res chain seq x y z
N LEU A 1 20.27 5.17 -7.49
CA LEU A 1 19.02 5.87 -7.15
C LEU A 1 17.94 5.22 -7.98
N ASP A 2 17.00 4.54 -7.32
CA ASP A 2 15.87 3.89 -7.99
C ASP A 2 14.98 4.97 -8.61
N THR A 3 14.69 4.86 -9.90
CA THR A 3 14.06 5.91 -10.73
C THR A 3 12.55 5.72 -10.87
N THR A 4 11.96 4.76 -10.16
CA THR A 4 10.62 4.23 -10.47
C THR A 4 9.49 4.72 -9.58
N ASN A 5 9.77 5.59 -8.59
CA ASN A 5 8.83 6.08 -7.57
C ASN A 5 8.08 4.96 -6.85
N PHE A 6 8.71 3.77 -6.77
CA PHE A 6 8.15 2.56 -6.21
C PHE A 6 9.26 1.77 -5.53
N ALA A 7 8.95 1.18 -4.38
CA ALA A 7 9.79 0.23 -3.69
C ALA A 7 8.94 -0.93 -3.17
N TRP A 8 9.48 -2.15 -3.27
CA TRP A 8 8.88 -3.35 -2.70
C TRP A 8 9.88 -4.03 -1.77
N ILE A 9 9.48 -4.19 -0.52
CA ILE A 9 10.23 -4.91 0.52
C ILE A 9 9.41 -6.12 0.91
N SER A 10 9.96 -7.33 0.82
CA SER A 10 9.28 -8.56 1.23
C SER A 10 10.05 -9.31 2.30
N TYR A 11 9.29 -9.91 3.22
CA TYR A 11 9.76 -10.97 4.10
C TYR A 11 9.04 -12.27 3.73
N GLU A 12 9.80 -13.25 3.27
CA GLU A 12 9.30 -14.49 2.69
C GLU A 12 9.74 -15.70 3.52
N THR A 13 8.78 -16.59 3.76
CA THR A 13 8.98 -17.91 4.38
C THR A 13 8.34 -18.97 3.50
N PRO A 14 8.57 -20.28 3.74
CA PRO A 14 7.90 -21.34 2.99
C PRO A 14 6.37 -21.31 3.07
N SER A 15 5.79 -20.61 4.05
CA SER A 15 4.35 -20.57 4.30
C SER A 15 3.71 -19.19 4.20
N THR A 16 4.51 -18.12 4.16
CA THR A 16 4.02 -16.74 4.26
C THR A 16 4.86 -15.77 3.45
N THR A 17 4.20 -14.79 2.86
CA THR A 17 4.82 -13.56 2.36
C THR A 17 4.17 -12.38 3.07
N GLN A 18 4.98 -11.54 3.68
CA GLN A 18 4.61 -10.21 4.15
C GLN A 18 5.35 -9.20 3.28
N GLY A 19 4.61 -8.39 2.54
CA GLY A 19 5.19 -7.35 1.70
C GLY A 19 4.80 -5.96 2.16
N ILE A 20 5.71 -5.01 1.98
CA ILE A 20 5.47 -3.58 2.05
C ILE A 20 5.75 -2.99 0.68
N LEU A 21 4.76 -2.30 0.13
CA LEU A 21 4.86 -1.49 -1.08
C LEU A 21 4.92 -0.03 -0.66
N ILE A 22 5.86 0.72 -1.20
CA ILE A 22 5.97 2.16 -1.00
C ILE A 22 5.98 2.79 -2.38
N TYR A 23 5.13 3.78 -2.59
CA TYR A 23 5.10 4.49 -3.87
C TYR A 23 4.63 5.92 -3.72
N GLU A 24 5.05 6.74 -4.67
CA GLU A 24 4.71 8.15 -4.71
C GLU A 24 4.25 8.61 -6.09
N TYR A 25 3.35 9.59 -6.09
CA TYR A 25 2.79 10.20 -7.29
C TYR A 25 2.45 11.67 -7.03
N PRO A 26 2.36 12.53 -8.07
CA PRO A 26 2.07 13.94 -7.89
C PRO A 26 0.74 14.19 -7.20
N TYR A 27 0.69 15.19 -6.34
CA TYR A 27 -0.58 15.69 -5.79
C TYR A 27 -1.20 16.69 -6.77
N THR A 28 -2.32 16.30 -7.39
CA THR A 28 -2.94 17.07 -8.50
C THR A 28 -4.33 17.60 -8.19
N ASP A 29 -5.10 16.96 -7.30
CA ASP A 29 -6.49 17.32 -7.03
C ASP A 29 -6.87 17.12 -5.56
N ALA A 30 -7.81 17.93 -5.06
CA ALA A 30 -8.31 17.85 -3.69
C ALA A 30 -9.05 16.54 -3.37
N ASN A 31 -9.58 15.83 -4.39
CA ASN A 31 -10.27 14.54 -4.24
C ASN A 31 -9.33 13.33 -4.11
N THR A 32 -8.03 13.58 -3.87
CA THR A 32 -7.00 12.56 -3.65
C THR A 32 -7.36 11.54 -2.55
N PHE A 33 -8.20 11.91 -1.59
CA PHE A 33 -8.60 11.04 -0.47
C PHE A 33 -10.03 10.51 -0.57
N SER A 34 -10.40 10.01 -1.75
CA SER A 34 -11.56 9.13 -1.94
C SER A 34 -11.13 7.67 -2.01
N ALA A 35 -12.03 6.74 -1.66
CA ALA A 35 -11.73 5.31 -1.74
C ALA A 35 -11.42 4.89 -3.19
N GLU A 36 -12.22 5.39 -4.11
CA GLU A 36 -12.15 5.09 -5.55
C GLU A 36 -10.81 5.53 -6.13
N TYR A 37 -10.40 6.78 -5.87
CA TYR A 37 -9.14 7.31 -6.37
C TYR A 37 -7.94 6.55 -5.80
N LEU A 38 -7.93 6.29 -4.49
CA LEU A 38 -6.82 5.55 -3.86
C LEU A 38 -6.72 4.10 -4.38
N ILE A 39 -7.86 3.45 -4.66
CA ILE A 39 -7.88 2.12 -5.28
C ILE A 39 -7.38 2.17 -6.72
N GLU A 40 -7.75 3.20 -7.49
CA GLU A 40 -7.26 3.40 -8.85
C GLU A 40 -5.72 3.58 -8.88
N GLN A 41 -5.19 4.45 -8.01
CA GLN A 41 -3.75 4.65 -7.89
C GLN A 41 -3.05 3.36 -7.47
N ARG A 42 -3.57 2.67 -6.43
CA ARG A 42 -3.06 1.36 -6.01
C ARG A 42 -2.98 0.39 -7.20
N ASN A 43 -4.08 0.22 -7.93
CA ASN A 43 -4.14 -0.73 -9.04
C ASN A 43 -3.17 -0.36 -10.18
N SER A 44 -2.95 0.93 -10.44
CA SER A 44 -1.96 1.40 -11.43
C SER A 44 -0.54 0.95 -11.06
N PHE A 45 -0.13 1.13 -9.79
CA PHE A 45 1.17 0.70 -9.31
C PHE A 45 1.30 -0.82 -9.22
N THR A 46 0.31 -1.51 -8.66
CA THR A 46 0.40 -2.98 -8.48
C THR A 46 0.35 -3.72 -9.82
N HIS A 47 -0.43 -3.25 -10.80
CA HIS A 47 -0.42 -3.82 -12.15
C HIS A 47 0.95 -3.68 -12.81
N LYS A 48 1.59 -2.51 -12.67
CA LYS A 48 2.86 -2.22 -13.32
C LYS A 48 4.05 -2.92 -12.66
N TYR A 49 4.06 -3.02 -11.33
CA TYR A 49 5.26 -3.40 -10.57
C TYR A 49 5.14 -4.71 -9.78
N VAL A 50 3.93 -5.27 -9.61
CA VAL A 50 3.70 -6.47 -8.80
C VAL A 50 3.15 -7.59 -9.69
N ALA A 51 4.06 -8.24 -10.41
CA ALA A 51 3.74 -9.38 -11.25
C ALA A 51 3.26 -10.57 -10.41
N GLY A 52 2.27 -11.29 -10.95
CA GLY A 52 1.80 -12.55 -10.37
C GLY A 52 2.68 -13.74 -10.78
N PRO A 53 2.37 -14.94 -10.26
CA PRO A 53 3.21 -16.13 -10.44
C PRO A 53 3.14 -16.75 -11.83
N THR A 54 2.15 -16.37 -12.65
CA THR A 54 1.97 -16.88 -14.03
C THR A 54 2.13 -15.79 -15.07
N PRO A 55 2.46 -16.13 -16.34
CA PRO A 55 2.58 -15.13 -17.41
C PRO A 55 1.32 -14.26 -17.51
N ASN A 56 1.51 -12.95 -17.68
CA ASN A 56 0.44 -11.95 -17.78
C ASN A 56 -0.48 -11.85 -16.54
N SER A 57 -0.07 -12.40 -15.40
CA SER A 57 -0.78 -12.20 -14.13
C SER A 57 -0.17 -11.07 -13.31
N TYR A 58 -1.00 -10.38 -12.52
CA TYR A 58 -0.59 -9.22 -11.74
C TYR A 58 -1.51 -8.98 -10.54
N MET A 59 -1.00 -8.31 -9.52
CA MET A 59 -1.79 -7.96 -8.33
C MET A 59 -2.78 -6.82 -8.63
N SER A 60 -4.00 -6.97 -8.14
CA SER A 60 -5.05 -5.96 -8.15
C SER A 60 -5.84 -5.96 -6.84
N THR A 61 -6.90 -5.17 -6.78
CA THR A 61 -7.82 -5.07 -5.63
C THR A 61 -9.02 -5.98 -5.85
N GLU A 62 -9.40 -6.75 -4.84
CA GLU A 62 -10.66 -7.50 -4.85
C GLU A 62 -11.85 -6.54 -4.80
N THR A 63 -12.84 -6.75 -5.66
CA THR A 63 -13.97 -5.83 -5.85
C THR A 63 -15.29 -6.35 -5.30
N ILE A 64 -15.43 -7.67 -5.09
CA ILE A 64 -16.64 -8.27 -4.51
C ILE A 64 -16.84 -7.77 -3.07
N ILE A 65 -15.75 -7.68 -2.31
CA ILE A 65 -15.71 -7.06 -0.99
C ILE A 65 -14.91 -5.77 -1.12
N PRO A 66 -15.57 -4.61 -1.34
CA PRO A 66 -14.87 -3.37 -1.58
C PRO A 66 -13.99 -2.99 -0.37
N PRO A 67 -12.79 -2.42 -0.59
CA PRO A 67 -11.96 -1.94 0.50
C PRO A 67 -12.69 -0.89 1.33
N ARG A 68 -12.52 -0.97 2.65
CA ARG A 68 -13.00 0.04 3.59
C ARG A 68 -12.02 1.19 3.63
N PHE A 69 -12.49 2.39 3.29
CA PHE A 69 -11.78 3.63 3.56
C PHE A 69 -12.03 4.12 4.99
N THR A 70 -11.01 4.68 5.63
CA THR A 70 -11.11 5.31 6.94
C THR A 70 -10.14 6.49 7.01
N PRO A 71 -10.60 7.72 7.29
CA PRO A 71 -9.70 8.81 7.59
C PRO A 71 -9.03 8.57 8.95
N LEU A 72 -7.71 8.75 9.02
CA LEU A 72 -6.92 8.52 10.21
C LEU A 72 -6.05 9.74 10.50
N MET A 73 -6.19 10.33 11.69
CA MET A 73 -5.22 11.29 12.21
C MET A 73 -4.23 10.55 13.09
N TYR A 74 -2.94 10.63 12.76
CA TYR A 74 -1.88 9.99 13.52
C TYR A 74 -0.61 10.83 13.50
N LYS A 75 0.01 11.05 14.68
CA LYS A 75 1.15 11.96 14.85
C LYS A 75 0.96 13.35 14.22
N GLY A 76 -0.24 13.92 14.34
CA GLY A 76 -0.57 15.24 13.76
C GLY A 76 -0.74 15.26 12.23
N ARG A 77 -0.64 14.10 11.56
CA ARG A 77 -0.76 13.96 10.11
C ARG A 77 -2.02 13.21 9.73
N TYR A 78 -2.64 13.64 8.63
CA TYR A 78 -3.77 12.96 8.03
C TYR A 78 -3.31 11.81 7.15
N PHE A 79 -3.95 10.65 7.31
CA PHE A 79 -3.80 9.50 6.44
C PHE A 79 -5.16 9.04 5.91
N GLY A 80 -5.23 8.77 4.61
CA GLY A 80 -6.27 7.94 4.02
C GLY A 80 -5.91 6.47 4.24
N GLN A 81 -6.65 5.76 5.08
CA GLN A 81 -6.45 4.33 5.28
C GLN A 81 -7.39 3.53 4.40
N LEU A 82 -6.85 2.59 3.63
CA LEU A 82 -7.63 1.52 3.01
C LEU A 82 -7.34 0.19 3.70
N ARG A 83 -8.38 -0.59 3.96
CA ARG A 83 -8.27 -2.00 4.32
C ARG A 83 -9.11 -2.82 3.38
N GLY A 84 -8.52 -3.83 2.77
CA GLY A 84 -9.22 -4.64 1.78
C GLY A 84 -8.54 -5.97 1.52
N LEU A 85 -9.00 -6.62 0.45
CA LEU A 85 -8.38 -7.82 -0.07
C LEU A 85 -7.70 -7.49 -1.41
N TRP A 86 -6.53 -8.07 -1.62
CA TRP A 86 -5.86 -8.09 -2.91
C TRP A 86 -6.09 -9.46 -3.55
N THR A 87 -6.08 -9.45 -4.87
CA THR A 87 -6.25 -10.64 -5.71
C THR A 87 -5.24 -10.57 -6.84
N VAL A 88 -4.99 -11.69 -7.51
CA VAL A 88 -4.18 -11.73 -8.72
C VAL A 88 -5.08 -11.96 -9.92
N ILE A 89 -5.02 -11.04 -10.87
CA ILE A 89 -5.70 -11.25 -12.16
C ILE A 89 -4.95 -12.34 -12.92
N GLY A 90 -5.66 -13.38 -13.35
CA GLY A 90 -5.07 -14.50 -14.09
C GLY A 90 -4.45 -15.60 -13.22
N HIS A 91 -4.59 -15.56 -11.88
CA HIS A 91 -4.15 -16.65 -11.00
C HIS A 91 -4.94 -16.67 -9.68
N PRO A 92 -5.35 -17.84 -9.14
CA PRO A 92 -6.10 -17.92 -7.87
C PRO A 92 -5.19 -17.69 -6.65
N MET A 93 -4.82 -16.43 -6.42
CA MET A 93 -3.97 -15.99 -5.32
C MET A 93 -4.48 -14.65 -4.78
N GLY A 94 -4.44 -14.49 -3.45
CA GLY A 94 -4.95 -13.30 -2.79
C GLY A 94 -4.73 -13.28 -1.29
N GLY A 95 -5.15 -12.20 -0.65
CA GLY A 95 -5.02 -12.01 0.79
C GLY A 95 -5.42 -10.61 1.23
N PRO A 96 -5.24 -10.28 2.53
CA PRO A 96 -5.54 -8.94 3.03
C PRO A 96 -4.41 -7.95 2.73
N PHE A 97 -4.78 -6.69 2.56
CA PHE A 97 -3.87 -5.56 2.61
C PHE A 97 -4.40 -4.45 3.54
N ILE A 98 -3.47 -3.61 3.98
CA ILE A 98 -3.72 -2.32 4.62
C ILE A 98 -2.83 -1.29 3.94
N SER A 99 -3.39 -0.16 3.54
CA SER A 99 -2.68 0.95 2.91
C SER A 99 -2.90 2.23 3.70
N LEU A 100 -1.82 3.00 3.88
CA LEU A 100 -1.79 4.32 4.50
C LEU A 100 -1.25 5.31 3.46
N THR A 101 -2.07 6.27 3.07
CA THR A 101 -1.69 7.32 2.12
C THR A 101 -1.67 8.68 2.82
N THR A 102 -0.65 9.50 2.59
CA THR A 102 -0.55 10.88 3.09
C THR A 102 0.00 11.81 2.01
N ILE A 103 -0.24 13.11 2.17
CA ILE A 103 0.42 14.16 1.38
C ILE A 103 1.78 14.50 2.03
N ASP A 104 2.79 14.66 1.18
CA ASP A 104 4.05 15.34 1.45
C ASP A 104 3.99 16.72 0.80
N GLU A 105 3.52 17.70 1.56
CA GLU A 105 3.20 19.06 1.06
C GLU A 105 4.46 19.77 0.54
N LYS A 106 5.61 19.54 1.19
CA LYS A 106 6.88 20.16 0.83
C LYS A 106 7.33 19.79 -0.58
N ASN A 107 7.09 18.54 -0.97
CA ASN A 107 7.49 18.01 -2.28
C ASN A 107 6.31 17.91 -3.27
N ASN A 108 5.13 18.44 -2.90
CA ASN A 108 3.89 18.37 -3.69
C ASN A 108 3.57 16.97 -4.25
N ARG A 109 3.70 15.94 -3.40
CA ARG A 109 3.47 14.54 -3.77
C ARG A 109 2.58 13.83 -2.75
N VAL A 110 1.97 12.75 -3.20
CA VAL A 110 1.25 11.79 -2.38
C VAL A 110 2.17 10.59 -2.18
N ILE A 111 2.26 10.10 -0.94
CA ILE A 111 3.03 8.91 -0.58
C ILE A 111 2.08 7.87 -0.03
N THR A 112 2.20 6.65 -0.52
CA THR A 112 1.43 5.50 -0.03
C THR A 112 2.36 4.42 0.46
N ILE A 113 2.05 3.87 1.64
CA ILE A 113 2.70 2.72 2.23
C ILE A 113 1.65 1.65 2.45
N GLU A 114 1.84 0.51 1.81
CA GLU A 114 0.87 -0.58 1.82
C GLU A 114 1.52 -1.88 2.28
N GLY A 115 0.93 -2.50 3.29
CA GLY A 115 1.27 -3.84 3.74
C GLY A 115 0.31 -4.87 3.17
N PHE A 116 0.81 -5.94 2.57
CA PHE A 116 0.01 -7.07 2.10
C PHE A 116 0.52 -8.40 2.65
N VAL A 117 -0.40 -9.35 2.84
CA VAL A 117 -0.07 -10.69 3.35
C VAL A 117 -0.58 -11.77 2.40
N PHE A 118 0.31 -12.69 2.00
CA PHE A 118 -0.05 -13.98 1.43
C PHE A 118 0.28 -15.07 2.45
N ALA A 119 -0.72 -15.83 2.90
CA ALA A 119 -0.51 -16.90 3.87
C ALA A 119 -1.66 -17.92 3.83
N PRO A 120 -1.92 -18.61 2.70
CA PRO A 120 -3.20 -19.28 2.41
C PRO A 120 -3.66 -20.28 3.49
N ARG A 121 -2.72 -20.91 4.20
CA ARG A 121 -2.98 -21.94 5.22
C ARG A 121 -2.98 -21.43 6.67
N LEU A 122 -2.80 -20.12 6.89
CA LEU A 122 -2.63 -19.53 8.23
C LEU A 122 -3.59 -18.38 8.49
N ASP A 123 -3.79 -18.09 9.76
CA ASP A 123 -4.51 -16.91 10.24
C ASP A 123 -3.71 -15.64 9.97
N LYS A 124 -4.31 -14.73 9.20
CA LYS A 124 -3.58 -13.59 8.62
C LYS A 124 -3.61 -12.34 9.50
N ARG A 125 -4.49 -12.31 10.50
CA ARG A 125 -4.74 -11.14 11.35
C ARG A 125 -3.47 -10.62 12.01
N ASN A 126 -2.66 -11.50 12.59
CA ASN A 126 -1.46 -11.09 13.33
C ASN A 126 -0.38 -10.55 12.39
N TYR A 127 -0.21 -11.14 11.20
CA TYR A 127 0.71 -10.65 10.17
C TYR A 127 0.31 -9.25 9.67
N VAL A 128 -0.99 -9.02 9.45
CA VAL A 128 -1.51 -7.69 9.08
C VAL A 128 -1.22 -6.68 10.20
N ARG A 129 -1.42 -7.05 11.47
CA ARG A 129 -1.12 -6.17 12.61
C ARG A 129 0.37 -5.84 12.75
N GLN A 130 1.25 -6.79 12.43
CA GLN A 130 2.69 -6.55 12.41
C GLN A 130 3.07 -5.53 11.33
N LEU A 131 2.56 -5.72 10.10
CA LEU A 131 2.77 -4.76 9.02
C LEU A 131 2.22 -3.38 9.36
N GLU A 132 1.00 -3.32 9.90
CA GLU A 132 0.42 -2.06 10.35
C GLU A 132 1.28 -1.34 11.40
N ALA A 133 1.82 -2.07 12.38
CA ALA A 133 2.70 -1.49 13.39
C ALA A 133 3.99 -0.91 12.77
N LEU A 134 4.58 -1.60 11.79
CA LEU A 134 5.74 -1.09 11.04
C LEU A 134 5.39 0.15 10.23
N MET A 135 4.26 0.15 9.52
CA MET A 135 3.86 1.31 8.71
C MET A 135 3.51 2.53 9.58
N LEU A 136 2.98 2.33 10.78
CA LEU A 136 2.73 3.41 11.75
C LEU A 136 4.02 3.99 12.38
N SER A 137 5.19 3.41 12.10
CA SER A 137 6.47 4.05 12.43
C SER A 137 6.98 4.96 11.32
N PHE A 138 6.27 5.09 10.19
CA PHE A 138 6.65 5.98 9.11
C PHE A 138 6.68 7.44 9.55
N GLU A 139 7.72 8.15 9.12
CA GLU A 139 7.90 9.59 9.30
C GLU A 139 8.48 10.18 8.02
N LEU A 140 8.00 11.38 7.68
CA LEU A 140 8.65 12.20 6.67
C LEU A 140 9.79 12.94 7.34
N LEU A 141 10.98 12.87 6.74
CA LEU A 141 12.10 13.68 7.20
C LEU A 141 11.75 15.15 6.94
N GLU A 142 11.56 15.90 8.01
CA GLU A 142 11.67 17.35 7.95
C GLU A 142 13.16 17.65 7.74
N ASN A 143 13.52 18.33 6.65
CA ASN A 143 14.90 18.82 6.57
C ASN A 143 15.05 19.82 7.71
N GLU A 144 16.03 19.62 8.57
CA GLU A 144 16.49 20.64 9.52
C GLU A 144 16.70 21.94 8.72
N ILE A 145 16.05 23.01 9.17
CA ILE A 145 16.44 24.34 8.74
C ILE A 145 17.83 24.52 9.33
N GLU A 146 18.87 24.48 8.49
CA GLU A 146 20.18 24.99 8.87
C GLU A 146 19.99 26.49 9.20
N GLU A 147 20.00 26.82 10.49
CA GLU A 147 20.11 28.21 10.99
C GLU A 147 21.52 28.77 10.76
#